data_AF-A0AAV9KAK3-F1
#
_entry.id   AF-A0AAV9KAK3-F1
#
_cell.length_a   1.000
_cell.length_b   1.000
_cell.length_c   1.000
_cell.angle_alpha   90.00
_cell.angle_beta   90.00
_cell.angle_gamma   90.00
#
_symmetry.space_group_name_H-M   'P 1'
#
loop_
_entity.id
_entity.type
_entity.pdbx_description
1 polymer ?
#
loop_
_entity_poly.entity_id
_entity_poly.type
_entity_poly.pdbx_seq_one_letter_code
_entity_poly.pdbx_strand_id
1 'polypeptide(L)'
;MLDQSKCVREFFPLNGVRNQEATSEPFLVVQVTELVDSIFIRCTSNHALLDGLSFWHFYGSWAEISCSFNVISKKTFFKLEFPFKIDNFSNRISIPNERINSNSTQQMLLQEKVFDFTKQSIAKLKAKANVEMNTTKISSHQVVLAHVWQSVIRFRNLNHNQETTFEVPIDMRKRLNPPLPERFFGNAIYPATITIKTGELLEHEFEWAALQINEMFVSHDHERFKYIYENCMKDPEVTKLGDLPSNYFMLHNSPRFNFYKYDFGWGKTIAKVEGQTSLKGKLLCHLD
;
A
#
# COMPACT_ATOMS: atom_id res chain seq x y z
N MET A 1 -12.11 -9.01 -27.60
CA MET A 1 -11.66 -8.91 -26.19
C MET A 1 -11.93 -7.46 -25.78
N LEU A 2 -13.07 -7.18 -25.15
CA LEU A 2 -13.40 -5.83 -24.71
C LEU A 2 -12.38 -5.42 -23.65
N ASP A 3 -11.79 -4.22 -23.79
CA ASP A 3 -10.91 -3.62 -22.80
C ASP A 3 -11.74 -3.29 -21.54
N GLN A 4 -12.00 -4.30 -20.72
CA GLN A 4 -12.77 -4.22 -19.46
C GLN A 4 -12.21 -3.12 -18.54
N SER A 5 -10.93 -2.77 -18.71
CA SER A 5 -10.27 -1.70 -17.96
C SER A 5 -10.88 -0.32 -18.23
N LYS A 6 -11.33 -0.02 -19.45
CA LYS A 6 -11.83 1.34 -19.77
C LYS A 6 -13.17 1.65 -19.14
N CYS A 7 -14.13 0.73 -19.24
CA CYS A 7 -15.47 0.90 -18.67
C CYS A 7 -15.40 1.00 -17.14
N VAL A 8 -14.60 0.14 -16.49
CA VAL A 8 -14.43 0.14 -15.03
C VAL A 8 -13.83 1.46 -14.50
N ARG A 9 -12.98 2.15 -15.29
CA ARG A 9 -12.35 3.43 -14.89
C ARG A 9 -13.34 4.58 -14.74
N GLU A 10 -14.33 4.67 -15.62
CA GLU A 10 -15.34 5.75 -15.59
C GLU A 10 -16.21 5.63 -14.34
N PHE A 11 -16.33 4.42 -13.82
CA PHE A 11 -16.89 4.18 -12.51
C PHE A 11 -15.91 4.51 -11.39
N PHE A 12 -14.92 5.41 -11.43
CA PHE A 12 -14.26 5.91 -10.18
C PHE A 12 -14.36 7.45 -10.04
N PRO A 13 -14.94 7.98 -8.94
CA PRO A 13 -15.04 9.41 -8.70
C PRO A 13 -13.73 9.93 -8.11
N LEU A 14 -13.51 11.24 -8.15
CA LEU A 14 -12.32 11.87 -7.58
C LEU A 14 -10.99 11.34 -8.15
N ASN A 15 -11.01 10.72 -9.33
CA ASN A 15 -9.78 10.36 -10.04
C ASN A 15 -8.96 11.63 -10.28
N GLY A 16 -7.70 11.63 -9.83
CA GLY A 16 -6.80 12.78 -9.96
C GLY A 16 -6.92 13.81 -8.84
N VAL A 17 -7.90 13.70 -7.92
CA VAL A 17 -7.97 14.53 -6.73
C VAL A 17 -6.84 14.15 -5.78
N ARG A 18 -6.02 15.13 -5.38
CA ARG A 18 -4.88 14.88 -4.49
C ARG A 18 -5.33 14.86 -3.03
N ASN A 19 -4.55 14.17 -2.19
CA ASN A 19 -4.85 14.07 -0.75
C ASN A 19 -5.08 15.44 -0.07
N GLN A 20 -4.32 16.46 -0.45
CA GLN A 20 -4.42 17.82 0.11
C GLN A 20 -5.69 18.59 -0.30
N GLU A 21 -6.37 18.15 -1.36
CA GLU A 21 -7.62 18.77 -1.84
C GLU A 21 -8.83 18.34 -0.98
N ALA A 22 -8.62 17.51 0.05
CA ALA A 22 -9.63 17.11 1.04
C ALA A 22 -10.19 18.28 1.88
N THR A 23 -9.65 19.48 1.73
CA THR A 23 -10.20 20.70 2.34
C THR A 23 -11.45 21.19 1.62
N SER A 24 -11.61 20.85 0.34
CA SER A 24 -12.77 21.18 -0.50
C SER A 24 -13.48 19.95 -1.08
N GLU A 25 -12.80 18.81 -1.14
CA GLU A 25 -13.32 17.54 -1.67
C GLU A 25 -13.67 16.55 -0.55
N PRO A 26 -14.64 15.64 -0.75
CA PRO A 26 -15.04 14.68 0.28
C PRO A 26 -13.96 13.63 0.59
N PHE A 27 -13.82 13.25 1.87
CA PHE A 27 -12.88 12.22 2.31
C PHE A 27 -13.24 10.80 1.88
N LEU A 28 -14.52 10.53 1.67
CA LEU A 28 -15.04 9.23 1.27
C LEU A 28 -16.22 9.43 0.31
N VAL A 29 -16.16 8.76 -0.83
CA VAL A 29 -17.28 8.66 -1.77
C VAL A 29 -17.57 7.19 -1.99
N VAL A 30 -18.83 6.82 -1.79
CA VAL A 30 -19.33 5.47 -2.05
C VAL A 30 -20.36 5.56 -3.18
N GLN A 31 -20.26 4.66 -4.16
CA GLN A 31 -21.29 4.48 -5.17
C GLN A 31 -21.69 3.01 -5.20
N VAL A 32 -22.99 2.75 -5.19
CA VAL A 32 -23.57 1.41 -5.39
C VAL A 32 -24.24 1.43 -6.76
N THR A 33 -23.83 0.52 -7.64
CA THR A 33 -24.39 0.40 -8.99
C THR A 33 -25.01 -0.97 -9.14
N GLU A 34 -26.31 -0.99 -9.45
CA GLU A 34 -27.02 -2.21 -9.80
C GLU A 34 -26.70 -2.60 -11.24
N LEU A 35 -26.25 -3.84 -11.43
CA LEU A 35 -26.03 -4.47 -12.73
C LEU A 35 -27.14 -5.51 -12.95
N VAL A 36 -27.22 -6.08 -14.16
CA VAL A 36 -28.28 -7.03 -14.53
C VAL A 36 -28.36 -8.23 -13.56
N ASP A 37 -27.22 -8.69 -13.06
CA ASP A 37 -27.09 -9.91 -12.25
C ASP A 37 -26.26 -9.72 -10.98
N SER A 38 -25.89 -8.48 -10.64
CA SER A 38 -24.91 -8.22 -9.59
C SER A 38 -24.96 -6.78 -9.08
N ILE A 39 -24.28 -6.53 -7.95
CA ILE A 39 -24.11 -5.20 -7.39
C ILE A 39 -22.63 -4.86 -7.40
N PHE A 40 -22.31 -3.68 -7.93
CA PHE A 40 -20.97 -3.12 -7.91
C PHE A 40 -20.89 -2.02 -6.86
N ILE A 41 -20.20 -2.31 -5.75
CA ILE A 41 -19.90 -1.33 -4.69
C ILE A 41 -18.52 -0.75 -4.93
N ARG A 42 -18.49 0.57 -5.05
CA ARG A 42 -17.27 1.34 -5.20
C ARG A 42 -17.05 2.23 -4.00
N CYS A 43 -15.80 2.31 -3.57
CA CYS A 43 -15.35 3.27 -2.56
C CYS A 43 -14.10 4.01 -3.04
N THR A 44 -14.11 5.33 -2.93
CA THR A 44 -12.91 6.17 -3.02
C THR A 44 -12.71 6.86 -1.68
N SER A 45 -11.53 6.69 -1.09
CA SER A 45 -11.17 7.30 0.19
C SER A 45 -9.88 8.09 0.07
N ASN A 46 -9.84 9.25 0.71
CA ASN A 46 -8.63 10.05 0.82
C ASN A 46 -7.63 9.38 1.77
N HIS A 47 -6.41 9.11 1.28
CA HIS A 47 -5.41 8.36 2.04
C HIS A 47 -4.80 9.18 3.19
N ALA A 48 -5.01 10.50 3.26
CA ALA A 48 -4.60 11.29 4.43
C ALA A 48 -5.41 10.93 5.68
N LEU A 49 -6.66 10.47 5.51
CA LEU A 49 -7.54 10.12 6.62
C LEU A 49 -7.23 8.73 7.18
N LEU A 50 -7.00 7.75 6.31
CA LEU A 50 -6.95 6.35 6.70
C LEU A 50 -6.00 5.53 5.82
N ASP A 51 -5.35 4.53 6.41
CA ASP A 51 -4.59 3.50 5.71
C ASP A 51 -5.47 2.31 5.30
N GLY A 52 -4.90 1.35 4.56
CA GLY A 52 -5.63 0.16 4.10
C GLY A 52 -6.24 -0.68 5.23
N LEU A 53 -5.58 -0.80 6.39
CA LEU A 53 -6.15 -1.52 7.55
C LEU A 53 -7.42 -0.83 8.06
N SER A 54 -7.36 0.49 8.20
CA SER A 54 -8.49 1.31 8.64
C SER A 54 -9.62 1.32 7.61
N PHE A 55 -9.29 1.36 6.31
CA PHE A 55 -10.27 1.23 5.23
C PHE A 55 -11.06 -0.08 5.33
N TRP A 56 -10.38 -1.21 5.46
CA TRP A 56 -11.03 -2.52 5.53
C TRP A 56 -11.74 -2.77 6.86
N HIS A 57 -11.34 -2.08 7.93
CA HIS A 57 -12.09 -2.03 9.18
C HIS A 57 -13.41 -1.28 9.01
N PHE A 58 -13.39 -0.11 8.36
CA PHE A 58 -14.61 0.62 7.99
C PHE A 58 -15.51 -0.23 7.09
N TYR A 59 -14.97 -0.81 6.02
CA TYR A 59 -15.73 -1.59 5.06
C TYR A 59 -16.41 -2.80 5.71
N GLY A 60 -15.71 -3.49 6.62
CA GLY A 60 -16.29 -4.59 7.40
C GLY A 60 -17.38 -4.14 8.37
N SER A 61 -17.17 -3.02 9.06
CA SER A 61 -18.18 -2.45 9.96
C SER A 61 -19.45 -2.05 9.21
N TRP A 62 -19.30 -1.50 8.00
CA TRP A 62 -20.42 -1.16 7.14
C TRP A 62 -21.19 -2.40 6.68
N ALA A 63 -20.49 -3.45 6.26
CA ALA A 63 -21.10 -4.73 5.89
C ALA A 63 -21.89 -5.38 7.04
N GLU A 64 -21.35 -5.36 8.27
CA GLU A 64 -22.06 -5.83 9.47
C GLU A 64 -23.34 -5.02 9.71
N ILE A 65 -23.28 -3.69 9.66
CA ILE A 65 -24.47 -2.84 9.86
C ILE A 65 -25.54 -3.14 8.79
N SER A 66 -25.14 -3.32 7.53
CA SER A 66 -26.06 -3.67 6.44
C SER A 66 -26.76 -5.01 6.65
N CYS A 67 -26.12 -5.96 7.34
CA CYS A 67 -26.71 -7.25 7.71
C CYS A 67 -27.51 -7.21 9.03
N SER A 68 -27.97 -6.04 9.47
CA SER A 68 -28.78 -5.85 10.70
C SER A 68 -28.06 -6.18 12.01
N PHE A 69 -26.71 -6.14 12.03
CA PHE A 69 -26.00 -6.18 13.30
C PHE A 69 -26.13 -4.82 14.01
N ASN A 70 -26.83 -4.80 15.15
CA ASN A 70 -27.04 -3.58 15.96
C ASN A 70 -25.74 -3.05 16.63
N VAL A 71 -24.68 -3.86 16.69
CA VAL A 71 -23.39 -3.50 17.27
C VAL A 71 -22.29 -4.08 16.38
N ILE A 72 -21.39 -3.21 15.91
CA ILE A 72 -20.19 -3.63 15.17
C ILE A 72 -19.31 -4.50 16.04
N SER A 73 -18.77 -5.58 15.47
CA SER A 73 -17.96 -6.58 16.18
C SER A 73 -16.66 -5.99 16.75
N LYS A 74 -16.13 -4.95 16.08
CA LYS A 74 -14.88 -4.29 16.44
C LYS A 74 -15.08 -2.79 16.64
N LYS A 75 -15.16 -2.36 17.89
CA LYS A 75 -15.20 -0.92 18.22
C LYS A 75 -13.93 -0.21 17.80
N THR A 76 -14.12 0.90 17.08
CA THR A 76 -13.05 1.73 16.54
C THR A 76 -12.38 2.56 17.64
N PHE A 77 -11.04 2.70 17.57
CA PHE A 77 -10.28 3.58 18.44
C PHE A 77 -9.77 4.78 17.65
N PHE A 78 -10.38 5.95 17.88
CA PHE A 78 -10.11 7.19 17.14
C PHE A 78 -9.10 8.13 17.83
N LYS A 79 -8.45 7.69 18.92
CA LYS A 79 -7.61 8.60 19.70
C LYS A 79 -6.41 9.05 18.87
N LEU A 80 -6.38 10.35 18.57
CA LEU A 80 -5.35 11.03 17.79
C LEU A 80 -4.16 11.48 18.66
N GLU A 81 -3.80 10.69 19.67
CA GLU A 81 -2.56 10.91 20.42
C GLU A 81 -1.49 10.03 19.80
N PHE A 82 -0.64 10.65 18.98
CA PHE A 82 0.52 9.97 18.44
C PHE A 82 1.46 9.58 19.60
N PRO A 83 2.13 8.42 19.56
CA PRO A 83 2.87 7.89 20.71
C PRO A 83 4.08 8.73 21.12
N PHE A 84 4.53 9.66 20.28
CA PHE A 84 5.67 10.52 20.57
C PHE A 84 5.20 11.83 21.19
N LYS A 85 5.51 12.03 22.47
CA LYS A 85 5.49 13.36 23.08
C LYS A 85 6.71 14.11 22.54
N ILE A 86 6.49 14.97 21.56
CA ILE A 86 7.54 15.87 21.07
C ILE A 86 7.33 17.20 21.76
N ASP A 87 8.25 17.55 22.67
CA ASP A 87 8.18 18.80 23.43
C ASP A 87 8.20 20.01 22.47
N ASN A 88 7.34 21.01 22.72
CA ASN A 88 7.21 22.27 21.96
C ASN A 88 6.68 22.18 20.53
N PHE A 89 5.96 21.12 20.14
CA PHE A 89 5.38 21.03 18.80
C PHE A 89 3.89 21.40 18.72
N SER A 90 3.55 22.13 17.66
CA SER A 90 2.17 22.43 17.27
C SER A 90 1.53 21.20 16.62
N ASN A 91 0.23 21.00 16.85
CA ASN A 91 -0.58 19.98 16.15
C ASN A 91 -0.77 20.29 14.64
N ARG A 92 -0.13 21.36 14.13
CA ARG A 92 -0.21 21.82 12.75
C ARG A 92 1.19 21.85 12.15
N ILE A 93 1.36 21.11 11.07
CA ILE A 93 2.56 21.14 10.23
C ILE A 93 2.30 22.15 9.11
N SER A 94 3.14 23.18 9.00
CA SER A 94 3.10 24.12 7.89
C SER A 94 3.95 23.58 6.74
N ILE A 95 3.33 23.31 5.61
CA ILE A 95 4.00 22.86 4.39
C ILE A 95 4.06 24.04 3.41
N PRO A 96 5.26 24.45 2.94
CA PRO A 96 5.37 25.49 1.92
C PRO A 96 4.62 25.15 0.63
N ASN A 97 3.87 26.10 0.06
CA ASN A 97 3.10 25.90 -1.18
C ASN A 97 3.96 25.43 -2.37
N GLU A 98 5.24 25.79 -2.41
CA GLU A 98 6.19 25.35 -3.43
C GLU A 98 6.43 23.83 -3.40
N ARG A 99 6.34 23.20 -2.22
CA ARG A 99 6.43 21.75 -2.03
C ARG A 99 5.14 21.02 -2.43
N ILE A 100 4.04 21.76 -2.56
CA ILE A 100 2.69 21.25 -2.89
C ILE A 100 2.39 21.33 -4.39
N ASN A 101 2.89 22.37 -5.06
CA ASN A 101 2.66 22.59 -6.48
C ASN A 101 3.49 21.60 -7.30
N SER A 102 2.85 20.53 -7.76
CA SER A 102 3.36 19.64 -8.80
C SER A 102 2.72 20.01 -10.14
N ASN A 103 3.54 20.13 -11.18
CA ASN A 103 3.02 20.15 -12.55
C ASN A 103 2.31 18.82 -12.81
N SER A 104 1.11 18.88 -13.39
CA SER A 104 0.31 17.71 -13.73
C SER A 104 1.16 16.72 -14.52
N THR A 105 1.45 15.57 -13.92
CA THR A 105 2.10 14.48 -14.65
C THR A 105 1.09 13.96 -15.67
N GLN A 106 1.52 13.91 -16.94
CA GLN A 106 0.68 13.43 -18.03
C GLN A 106 0.17 12.03 -17.68
N GLN A 107 -1.15 11.86 -17.67
CA GLN A 107 -1.78 10.61 -17.28
C GLN A 107 -1.41 9.52 -18.29
N MET A 108 -0.46 8.66 -17.92
CA MET A 108 -0.03 7.56 -18.78
C MET A 108 -1.11 6.47 -18.77
N LEU A 109 -1.51 6.03 -19.96
CA LEU A 109 -2.34 4.83 -20.12
C LEU A 109 -1.46 3.61 -19.88
N LEU A 110 -1.54 3.07 -18.66
CA LEU A 110 -0.87 1.82 -18.30
C LEU A 110 -1.83 0.64 -18.50
N GLN A 111 -1.27 -0.50 -18.90
CA GLN A 111 -1.99 -1.77 -18.91
C GLN A 111 -1.75 -2.50 -17.60
N GLU A 112 -2.84 -2.95 -16.98
CA GLU A 112 -2.77 -3.81 -15.80
C GLU A 112 -2.60 -5.26 -16.23
N LYS A 113 -1.76 -6.00 -15.50
CA LYS A 113 -1.61 -7.46 -15.66
C LYS A 113 -1.64 -8.11 -14.29
N VAL A 114 -2.44 -9.16 -14.18
CA VAL A 114 -2.55 -9.99 -12.98
C VAL A 114 -1.70 -11.25 -13.18
N PHE A 115 -0.94 -11.61 -12.15
CA PHE A 115 -0.11 -12.81 -12.13
C PHE A 115 -0.50 -13.65 -10.91
N ASP A 116 -0.96 -14.87 -11.16
CA ASP A 116 -1.39 -15.77 -10.10
C ASP A 116 -0.22 -16.66 -9.63
N PHE A 117 0.00 -16.67 -8.33
CA PHE A 117 1.00 -17.52 -7.69
C PHE A 117 0.32 -18.59 -6.85
N THR A 118 0.54 -19.87 -7.17
CA THR A 118 -0.05 -20.95 -6.38
C THR A 118 0.59 -21.02 -4.98
N LYS A 119 -0.19 -21.46 -3.98
CA LYS A 119 0.30 -21.72 -2.62
C LYS A 119 1.53 -22.64 -2.61
N GLN A 120 1.53 -23.66 -3.47
CA GLN A 120 2.64 -24.60 -3.60
C GLN A 120 3.90 -23.92 -4.13
N SER A 121 3.77 -23.08 -5.17
CA SER A 121 4.91 -22.32 -5.72
C SER A 121 5.49 -21.36 -4.69
N ILE A 122 4.65 -20.62 -3.98
CA ILE A 122 5.07 -19.68 -2.93
C ILE A 122 5.78 -20.43 -1.79
N ALA A 123 5.24 -21.57 -1.34
CA ALA A 123 5.86 -22.37 -0.28
C ALA A 123 7.24 -22.89 -0.70
N LYS A 124 7.39 -23.34 -1.96
CA LYS A 124 8.68 -23.76 -2.52
C LYS A 124 9.68 -22.60 -2.56
N LEU A 125 9.28 -21.42 -3.06
CA LEU A 125 10.13 -20.24 -3.10
C LEU A 125 10.57 -19.79 -1.70
N LYS A 126 9.64 -19.77 -0.73
CA LYS A 126 9.93 -19.43 0.66
C LYS A 126 10.92 -20.42 1.28
N ALA A 127 10.71 -21.72 1.09
CA ALA A 127 11.60 -22.74 1.62
C ALA A 127 13.02 -22.59 1.05
N LYS A 128 13.13 -22.43 -0.28
CA LYS A 128 14.42 -22.19 -0.95
C LYS A 128 15.12 -20.95 -0.40
N ALA A 129 14.43 -19.81 -0.31
CA ALA A 129 15.00 -18.57 0.20
C ALA A 129 15.54 -18.67 1.63
N ASN A 130 14.81 -19.34 2.51
CA ASN A 130 15.25 -19.52 3.89
C ASN A 130 16.46 -20.48 4.00
N VAL A 131 16.52 -21.52 3.16
CA VAL A 131 17.67 -22.44 3.11
C VAL A 131 18.93 -21.75 2.57
N GLU A 132 18.84 -21.13 1.39
CA GLU A 132 20.00 -20.50 0.73
C GLU A 132 20.57 -19.31 1.53
N MET A 133 19.70 -18.54 2.18
CA MET A 133 20.12 -17.41 3.03
C MET A 133 20.37 -17.80 4.50
N ASN A 134 20.34 -19.09 4.83
CA ASN A 134 20.58 -19.62 6.17
C ASN A 134 19.77 -18.88 7.27
N THR A 135 18.46 -18.73 7.05
CA THR A 135 17.55 -17.97 7.92
C THR A 135 16.17 -18.62 7.96
N THR A 136 15.31 -18.19 8.88
CA THR A 136 13.89 -18.59 8.91
C THR A 136 12.94 -17.39 8.85
N LYS A 137 13.51 -16.18 8.69
CA LYS A 137 12.80 -14.90 8.83
C LYS A 137 12.18 -14.41 7.52
N ILE A 138 12.56 -14.96 6.37
CA ILE A 138 12.05 -14.52 5.06
C ILE A 138 10.62 -15.04 4.88
N SER A 139 9.69 -14.11 4.68
CA SER A 139 8.26 -14.41 4.54
C SER A 139 7.85 -14.75 3.11
N SER A 140 6.70 -15.43 2.95
CA SER A 140 6.06 -15.69 1.65
C SER A 140 5.82 -14.41 0.85
N HIS A 141 5.47 -13.32 1.53
CA HIS A 141 5.25 -12.03 0.90
C HIS A 141 6.57 -11.48 0.32
N GLN A 142 7.65 -11.52 1.10
CA GLN A 142 8.97 -11.01 0.69
C GLN A 142 9.54 -11.77 -0.50
N VAL A 143 9.40 -13.10 -0.56
CA VAL A 143 9.87 -13.86 -1.74
C VAL A 143 9.09 -13.53 -3.01
N VAL A 144 7.78 -13.29 -2.92
CA VAL A 144 6.98 -12.89 -4.09
C VAL A 144 7.36 -11.50 -4.55
N LEU A 145 7.50 -10.54 -3.62
CA LEU A 145 7.95 -9.18 -3.96
C LEU A 145 9.33 -9.19 -4.63
N ALA A 146 10.29 -9.91 -4.07
CA ALA A 146 11.64 -10.04 -4.62
C ALA A 146 11.63 -10.64 -6.03
N HIS A 147 10.89 -11.75 -6.21
CA HIS A 147 10.78 -12.43 -7.49
C HIS A 147 10.17 -11.53 -8.58
N VAL A 148 9.10 -10.80 -8.25
CA VAL A 148 8.46 -9.86 -9.18
C VAL A 148 9.37 -8.67 -9.48
N TRP A 149 10.03 -8.10 -8.47
CA TRP A 149 10.94 -6.97 -8.65
C TRP A 149 12.09 -7.32 -9.60
N GLN A 150 12.78 -8.43 -9.34
CA GLN A 150 13.83 -8.93 -10.23
C GLN A 150 13.32 -9.24 -11.64
N SER A 151 12.16 -9.88 -11.76
CA SER A 151 11.57 -10.22 -13.06
C SER A 151 11.29 -8.97 -13.91
N VAL A 152 10.77 -7.91 -13.30
CA VAL A 152 10.52 -6.65 -14.01
C VAL A 152 11.83 -5.96 -14.37
N ILE A 153 12.82 -5.94 -13.49
CA ILE A 153 14.14 -5.34 -13.78
C ILE A 153 14.85 -6.09 -14.91
N ARG A 154 14.81 -7.42 -14.90
CA ARG A 154 15.35 -8.26 -15.98
C ARG A 154 14.65 -7.98 -17.31
N PHE A 155 13.32 -7.87 -17.29
CA PHE A 155 12.55 -7.54 -18.50
C PHE A 155 12.86 -6.14 -19.05
N ARG A 156 13.07 -5.15 -18.18
CA ARG A 156 13.39 -3.78 -18.60
C ARG A 156 14.78 -3.64 -19.21
N ASN A 157 15.68 -4.62 -19.01
CA ASN A 157 17.04 -4.65 -19.53
C ASN A 157 17.79 -3.31 -19.33
N LEU A 158 17.76 -2.84 -18.09
CA LEU A 158 18.32 -1.55 -17.70
C LEU A 158 19.85 -1.61 -17.65
N ASN A 159 20.50 -0.45 -17.75
CA ASN A 159 21.95 -0.38 -17.53
C ASN A 159 22.27 -0.75 -16.07
N HIS A 160 23.21 -1.67 -15.86
CA HIS A 160 23.56 -2.24 -14.55
C HIS A 160 23.92 -1.20 -13.47
N ASN A 161 24.38 0.00 -13.88
CA ASN A 161 24.70 1.09 -12.96
C ASN A 161 23.50 1.94 -12.55
N GLN A 162 22.33 1.76 -13.19
CA GLN A 162 21.11 2.44 -12.77
C GLN A 162 20.60 1.87 -11.45
N GLU A 163 20.07 2.75 -10.61
CA GLU A 163 19.38 2.36 -9.39
C GLU A 163 17.94 1.94 -9.68
N THR A 164 17.44 1.04 -8.84
CA THR A 164 16.02 0.73 -8.71
C THR A 164 15.62 0.80 -7.24
N THR A 165 14.45 1.38 -6.99
CA THR A 165 13.92 1.56 -5.64
C THR A 165 12.62 0.78 -5.49
N PHE A 166 12.48 0.02 -4.42
CA PHE A 166 11.22 -0.63 -4.05
C PHE A 166 10.72 -0.05 -2.72
N GLU A 167 9.56 0.60 -2.75
CA GLU A 167 8.81 1.03 -1.59
C GLU A 167 7.78 -0.02 -1.16
N VAL A 168 7.82 -0.35 0.13
CA VAL A 168 6.87 -1.26 0.77
C VAL A 168 6.29 -0.59 2.02
N PRO A 169 4.96 -0.38 2.09
CA PRO A 169 4.32 0.14 3.30
C PRO A 169 4.43 -0.83 4.49
N ILE A 170 4.98 -0.35 5.60
CA ILE A 170 5.10 -1.08 6.85
C ILE A 170 4.04 -0.61 7.84
N ASP A 171 3.22 -1.53 8.35
CA ASP A 171 2.31 -1.27 9.47
C ASP A 171 3.10 -1.09 10.77
N MET A 172 3.06 0.12 11.32
CA MET A 172 3.79 0.52 12.53
C MET A 172 3.02 0.23 13.82
N ARG A 173 1.73 -0.12 13.76
CA ARG A 173 0.88 -0.30 14.96
C ARG A 173 1.53 -1.18 16.02
N LYS A 174 2.03 -2.36 15.63
CA LYS A 174 2.67 -3.32 16.56
C LYS A 174 4.15 -3.06 16.83
N ARG A 175 4.78 -2.15 16.07
CA ARG A 175 6.21 -1.85 16.13
C ARG A 175 6.53 -0.69 17.07
N LEU A 176 5.54 0.14 17.37
CA LEU A 176 5.65 1.25 18.30
C LEU A 176 5.72 0.74 19.75
N ASN A 177 6.33 1.54 20.63
CA ASN A 177 6.44 1.29 22.05
C ASN A 177 5.92 2.51 22.84
N PRO A 178 4.76 2.43 23.50
CA PRO A 178 3.84 1.30 23.49
C PRO A 178 3.20 1.07 22.10
N PRO A 179 2.77 -0.16 21.78
CA PRO A 179 2.10 -0.44 20.52
C PRO A 179 0.77 0.30 20.43
N LEU A 180 0.39 0.72 19.22
CA LEU A 180 -0.95 1.25 18.99
C LEU A 180 -1.99 0.14 19.18
N PRO A 181 -3.20 0.49 19.65
CA PRO A 181 -4.30 -0.45 19.70
C PRO A 181 -4.53 -1.09 18.33
N GLU A 182 -4.80 -2.40 18.31
CA GLU A 182 -5.11 -3.12 17.07
C GLU A 182 -6.26 -2.46 16.27
N ARG A 183 -7.17 -1.79 16.99
CA ARG A 183 -8.35 -1.11 16.46
C ARG A 183 -8.14 0.39 16.20
N PHE A 184 -6.89 0.84 16.19
CA PHE A 184 -6.53 2.22 15.83
C PHE A 184 -6.99 2.51 14.40
N PHE A 185 -7.80 3.55 14.27
CA PHE A 185 -8.33 4.03 13.00
C PHE A 185 -7.61 5.31 12.58
N GLY A 186 -6.99 5.26 11.41
CA GLY A 186 -6.17 6.33 10.87
C GLY A 186 -4.97 5.77 10.12
N ASN A 187 -4.00 6.63 9.80
CA ASN A 187 -2.75 6.21 9.21
C ASN A 187 -1.72 5.84 10.27
N ALA A 188 -1.22 4.60 10.22
CA ALA A 188 -0.06 4.16 10.99
C ALA A 188 0.86 3.29 10.13
N ILE A 189 1.04 3.68 8.86
CA ILE A 189 1.96 3.05 7.93
C ILE A 189 3.18 3.93 7.71
N TYR A 190 4.33 3.32 7.45
CA TYR A 190 5.53 4.00 6.98
C TYR A 190 5.95 3.46 5.60
N PRO A 191 6.13 4.31 4.58
CA PRO A 191 6.64 3.90 3.27
C PRO A 191 8.14 3.61 3.34
N ALA A 192 8.51 2.37 3.63
CA ALA A 192 9.91 2.00 3.72
C ALA A 192 10.48 1.68 2.34
N THR A 193 11.65 2.22 2.02
CA THR A 193 12.29 2.09 0.72
C THR A 193 13.56 1.27 0.79
N ILE A 194 13.85 0.56 -0.30
CA ILE A 194 15.15 -0.05 -0.55
C ILE A 194 15.62 0.33 -1.95
N THR A 195 16.85 0.83 -2.07
CA THR A 195 17.46 1.25 -3.34
C THR A 195 18.71 0.41 -3.60
N ILE A 196 18.75 -0.26 -4.76
CA ILE A 196 19.83 -1.19 -5.16
C ILE A 196 20.19 -0.91 -6.62
N LYS A 197 21.44 -1.14 -7.01
CA LYS A 197 21.82 -1.10 -8.42
C LYS A 197 21.19 -2.26 -9.18
N THR A 198 20.70 -2.00 -10.38
CA THR A 198 20.07 -3.04 -11.22
C THR A 198 21.01 -4.20 -11.53
N GLY A 199 22.31 -3.94 -11.71
CA GLY A 199 23.34 -4.98 -11.89
C GLY A 199 23.45 -5.88 -10.67
N GLU A 200 23.63 -5.29 -9.48
CA GLU A 200 23.71 -6.01 -8.21
C GLU A 200 22.45 -6.85 -7.96
N LEU A 201 21.27 -6.28 -8.20
CA LEU A 201 20.00 -6.99 -8.06
C LEU A 201 19.88 -8.20 -9.01
N LEU A 202 20.50 -8.15 -10.20
CA LEU A 202 20.46 -9.21 -11.21
C LEU A 202 21.61 -10.21 -11.12
N GLU A 203 22.73 -9.83 -10.51
CA GLU A 203 23.86 -10.73 -10.19
C GLU A 203 23.49 -11.73 -9.09
N HIS A 204 22.57 -11.35 -8.21
CA HIS A 204 22.02 -12.22 -7.17
C HIS A 204 20.69 -12.86 -7.58
N GLU A 205 20.41 -14.03 -7.01
CA GLU A 205 19.12 -14.72 -7.14
C GLU A 205 18.07 -14.11 -6.19
N PHE A 206 16.79 -14.48 -6.37
CA PHE A 206 15.66 -13.85 -5.68
C PHE A 206 15.70 -13.99 -4.16
N GLU A 207 16.38 -15.01 -3.64
CA GLU A 207 16.55 -15.29 -2.22
C GLU A 207 17.30 -14.16 -1.52
N TRP A 208 18.34 -13.63 -2.16
CA TRP A 208 19.09 -12.48 -1.65
C TRP A 208 18.24 -11.22 -1.65
N ALA A 209 17.54 -10.93 -2.75
CA ALA A 209 16.64 -9.78 -2.82
C ALA A 209 15.52 -9.89 -1.77
N ALA A 210 15.03 -11.09 -1.47
CA ALA A 210 14.06 -11.33 -0.41
C ALA A 210 14.64 -11.08 1.00
N LEU A 211 15.93 -11.41 1.22
CA LEU A 211 16.64 -11.06 2.44
C LEU A 211 16.80 -9.54 2.57
N GLN A 212 17.16 -8.84 1.51
CA GLN A 212 17.29 -7.39 1.50
C GLN A 212 15.96 -6.69 1.88
N ILE A 213 14.83 -7.16 1.34
CA ILE A 213 13.50 -6.69 1.78
C ILE A 213 13.26 -7.04 3.25
N ASN A 214 13.70 -8.21 3.73
CA ASN A 214 13.57 -8.58 5.14
C ASN A 214 14.34 -7.65 6.08
N GLU A 215 15.60 -7.36 5.77
CA GLU A 215 16.47 -6.47 6.55
C GLU A 215 15.89 -5.06 6.59
N MET A 216 15.37 -4.57 5.47
CA MET A 216 14.63 -3.30 5.42
C MET A 216 13.42 -3.33 6.38
N PHE A 217 12.63 -4.42 6.42
CA PHE A 217 11.52 -4.52 7.37
C PHE A 217 11.98 -4.58 8.83
N VAL A 218 13.16 -5.13 9.12
CA VAL A 218 13.70 -5.26 10.49
C VAL A 218 14.24 -3.91 10.97
N SER A 219 14.87 -3.12 10.10
CA SER A 219 15.49 -1.84 10.45
C SER A 219 14.47 -0.72 10.75
N HIS A 220 13.20 -0.89 10.37
CA HIS A 220 12.13 0.05 10.68
C HIS A 220 11.41 -0.34 11.98
N ASP A 221 12.11 -0.12 13.10
CA ASP A 221 11.62 -0.31 14.46
C ASP A 221 11.07 1.00 15.08
N HIS A 222 10.75 0.95 16.37
CA HIS A 222 10.24 2.10 17.12
C HIS A 222 11.19 3.30 17.08
N GLU A 223 12.47 3.10 17.36
CA GLU A 223 13.45 4.19 17.49
C GLU A 223 13.74 4.82 16.13
N ARG A 224 13.88 4.00 15.08
CA ARG A 224 14.06 4.50 13.72
C ARG A 224 12.86 5.34 13.28
N PHE A 225 11.64 4.87 13.53
CA PHE A 225 10.43 5.60 13.18
C PHE A 225 10.27 6.88 13.99
N LYS A 226 10.60 6.86 15.29
CA LYS A 226 10.62 8.07 16.14
C LYS A 226 11.54 9.13 15.56
N TYR A 227 12.77 8.76 15.22
CA TYR A 227 13.75 9.67 14.61
C TYR A 227 13.24 10.27 13.29
N ILE A 228 12.70 9.44 12.40
CA ILE A 228 12.16 9.90 11.10
C ILE A 228 10.99 10.86 11.32
N TYR A 229 10.09 10.53 12.25
CA TYR A 229 8.93 11.33 12.56
C TYR A 229 9.33 12.69 13.15
N GLU A 230 10.25 12.72 14.12
CA GLU A 230 10.78 13.96 14.70
C GLU A 230 11.44 14.87 13.66
N ASN A 231 12.16 14.29 12.68
CA ASN A 231 12.74 15.07 11.60
C ASN A 231 11.68 15.60 10.63
N CYS A 232 10.70 14.77 10.25
CA CYS A 232 9.58 15.19 9.40
C CYS A 232 8.76 16.32 10.04
N MET A 233 8.60 16.29 11.37
CA MET A 233 7.94 17.39 12.10
C MET A 233 8.74 18.70 12.08
N LYS A 234 10.08 18.63 12.01
CA LYS A 234 10.96 19.80 11.93
C LYS A 234 11.03 20.37 10.51
N ASP A 235 11.15 19.50 9.51
CA ASP A 235 11.22 19.88 8.10
C ASP A 235 10.37 18.90 7.27
N PRO A 236 9.08 19.21 7.04
CA PRO A 236 8.17 18.30 6.37
C PRO A 236 8.45 18.26 4.86
N GLU A 237 8.98 17.13 4.40
CA GLU A 237 9.14 16.86 2.97
C GLU A 237 7.83 16.33 2.36
N VAL A 238 7.49 16.85 1.17
CA VAL A 238 6.39 16.32 0.36
C VAL A 238 6.99 15.76 -0.90
N THR A 239 7.12 14.43 -0.95
CA THR A 239 7.59 13.72 -2.14
C THR A 239 6.57 13.85 -3.25
N LYS A 240 6.94 14.46 -4.38
CA LYS A 240 6.06 14.55 -5.55
C LYS A 240 6.27 13.31 -6.43
N LEU A 241 5.21 12.92 -7.15
CA LEU A 241 5.28 11.79 -8.10
C LEU A 241 6.39 11.95 -9.15
N GLY A 242 6.68 13.20 -9.56
CA GLY A 242 7.77 13.52 -10.49
C GLY A 242 9.17 13.49 -9.89
N ASP A 243 9.29 13.45 -8.56
CA ASP A 243 10.57 13.36 -7.84
C ASP A 243 11.00 11.89 -7.66
N LEU A 244 10.11 10.94 -7.99
CA LEU A 244 10.42 9.52 -7.87
C LEU A 244 11.49 9.11 -8.87
N PRO A 245 12.44 8.23 -8.46
CA PRO A 245 13.41 7.64 -9.35
C PRO A 245 12.77 6.96 -10.57
N SER A 246 13.46 6.95 -11.71
CA SER A 246 12.97 6.37 -12.97
C SER A 246 12.61 4.87 -12.88
N ASN A 247 13.21 4.13 -11.93
CA ASN A 247 12.96 2.70 -11.70
C ASN A 247 12.40 2.43 -10.30
N TYR A 248 11.36 3.18 -9.97
CA TYR A 248 10.68 3.09 -8.69
C TYR A 248 9.48 2.12 -8.75
N PHE A 249 9.34 1.29 -7.72
CA PHE A 249 8.28 0.32 -7.52
C PHE A 249 7.58 0.60 -6.20
N MET A 250 6.26 0.50 -6.19
CA MET A 250 5.47 0.70 -4.96
C MET A 250 4.51 -0.47 -4.79
N LEU A 251 4.55 -1.08 -3.60
CA LEU A 251 3.52 -2.02 -3.19
C LEU A 251 2.32 -1.24 -2.63
N HIS A 252 1.14 -1.41 -3.23
CA HIS A 252 -0.06 -0.68 -2.80
C HIS A 252 -1.06 -1.50 -1.97
N ASN A 253 -0.93 -2.83 -1.95
CA ASN A 253 -1.91 -3.71 -1.30
C ASN A 253 -1.23 -4.77 -0.44
N SER A 254 -1.98 -5.36 0.50
CA SER A 254 -1.52 -6.42 1.36
C SER A 254 -2.40 -7.67 1.22
N PRO A 255 -1.81 -8.88 1.14
CA PRO A 255 -2.58 -10.12 1.16
C PRO A 255 -3.31 -10.35 2.49
N ARG A 256 -3.00 -9.57 3.54
CA ARG A 256 -3.73 -9.62 4.81
C ARG A 256 -5.17 -9.12 4.67
N PHE A 257 -5.48 -8.38 3.62
CA PHE A 257 -6.83 -7.86 3.37
C PHE A 257 -7.67 -8.90 2.63
N ASN A 258 -8.21 -9.87 3.36
CA ASN A 258 -9.20 -10.81 2.81
C ASN A 258 -10.54 -10.09 2.61
N PHE A 259 -10.78 -9.59 1.40
CA PHE A 259 -11.99 -8.87 1.04
C PHE A 259 -13.17 -9.80 0.69
N TYR A 260 -12.90 -11.04 0.27
CA TYR A 260 -13.92 -12.03 -0.06
C TYR A 260 -14.78 -12.45 1.14
N LYS A 261 -14.38 -12.09 2.36
CA LYS A 261 -15.14 -12.35 3.58
C LYS A 261 -16.30 -11.38 3.81
N TYR A 262 -16.32 -10.22 3.15
CA TYR A 262 -17.34 -9.19 3.38
C TYR A 262 -18.62 -9.50 2.60
N ASP A 263 -19.75 -9.40 3.30
CA ASP A 263 -21.10 -9.65 2.80
C ASP A 263 -22.02 -8.53 3.31
N PHE A 264 -22.70 -7.85 2.40
CA PHE A 264 -23.63 -6.75 2.69
C PHE A 264 -25.09 -7.23 2.84
N GLY A 265 -25.32 -8.53 2.85
CA GLY A 265 -26.64 -9.16 2.81
C GLY A 265 -27.04 -9.62 1.40
N TRP A 266 -26.18 -9.35 0.40
CA TRP A 266 -26.38 -9.73 -1.00
C TRP A 266 -25.51 -10.93 -1.43
N GLY A 267 -24.80 -11.54 -0.48
CA GLY A 267 -23.86 -12.62 -0.72
C GLY A 267 -22.40 -12.14 -0.74
N LYS A 268 -21.49 -13.10 -0.84
CA LYS A 268 -20.05 -12.85 -0.79
C LYS A 268 -19.58 -12.09 -2.02
N THR A 269 -18.57 -11.25 -1.82
CA THR A 269 -17.83 -10.62 -2.90
C THR A 269 -17.28 -11.67 -3.87
N ILE A 270 -17.45 -11.48 -5.17
CA ILE A 270 -16.96 -12.40 -6.21
C ILE A 270 -15.71 -11.89 -6.93
N ALA A 271 -15.49 -10.58 -6.95
CA ALA A 271 -14.36 -9.93 -7.59
C ALA A 271 -14.03 -8.59 -6.92
N LYS A 272 -12.77 -8.19 -7.03
CA LYS A 272 -12.30 -6.85 -6.65
C LYS A 272 -11.57 -6.24 -7.83
N VAL A 273 -11.84 -4.97 -8.09
CA VAL A 273 -11.06 -4.15 -9.02
C VAL A 273 -10.57 -2.93 -8.27
N GLU A 274 -9.32 -2.52 -8.50
CA GLU A 274 -8.77 -1.29 -7.93
C GLU A 274 -8.90 -0.11 -8.90
N GLY A 275 -9.03 1.10 -8.34
CA GLY A 275 -9.04 2.33 -9.12
C GLY A 275 -7.70 2.62 -9.80
N GLN A 276 -7.72 3.50 -10.81
CA GLN A 276 -6.55 3.85 -11.60
C GLN A 276 -5.46 4.52 -10.76
N THR A 277 -4.20 4.26 -11.11
CA THR A 277 -3.06 5.09 -10.71
C THR A 277 -2.21 5.41 -11.93
N SER A 278 -1.59 6.58 -11.94
CA SER A 278 -0.69 7.03 -13.01
C SER A 278 0.75 6.54 -12.85
N LEU A 279 1.05 5.75 -11.80
CA LEU A 279 2.41 5.32 -11.47
C LEU A 279 2.80 4.03 -12.22
N LYS A 280 3.80 4.13 -13.11
CA LYS A 280 4.46 2.97 -13.71
C LYS A 280 5.28 2.24 -12.63
N GLY A 281 5.12 0.93 -12.50
CA GLY A 281 5.83 0.14 -11.47
C GLY A 281 5.02 -0.12 -10.20
N LYS A 282 3.74 0.23 -10.18
CA LYS A 282 2.80 -0.25 -9.16
C LYS A 282 2.70 -1.78 -9.20
N LEU A 283 2.90 -2.42 -8.06
CA LEU A 283 2.70 -3.86 -7.89
C LEU A 283 1.53 -4.11 -6.94
N LEU A 284 0.64 -5.01 -7.35
CA LEU A 284 -0.45 -5.53 -6.55
C LEU A 284 -0.18 -6.99 -6.25
N CYS A 285 -0.15 -7.32 -4.97
CA CYS A 285 0.08 -8.68 -4.50
C CYS A 285 -1.20 -9.19 -3.82
N HIS A 286 -1.83 -10.16 -4.47
CA HIS A 286 -2.89 -10.97 -3.89
C HIS A 286 -2.29 -12.33 -3.54
N LEU A 287 -2.41 -12.75 -2.28
CA LEU A 287 -2.11 -14.12 -1.88
C LEU A 287 -3.40 -14.69 -1.29
N ASP A 288 -3.96 -15.69 -1.96
CA ASP A 288 -5.08 -16.50 -1.47
C ASP A 288 -4.62 -17.55 -0.45
#